data_AF-A0A7W9KMG2-F1
#
_entry.id   AF-A0A7W9KMG2-F1
#
_cell.length_a   1.000
_cell.length_b   1.000
_cell.length_c   1.000
_cell.angle_alpha   90.00
_cell.angle_beta   90.00
_cell.angle_gamma   90.00
#
_symmetry.space_group_name_H-M   'P 1'
#
loop_
_entity.id
_entity.type
_entity.pdbx_description
1 polymer ?
#
loop_
_entity_poly.entity_id
_entity_poly.type
_entity_poly.pdbx_seq_one_letter_code
_entity_poly.pdbx_strand_id
1 'polypeptide(L)'
;MTAQPTKADRFSFGLWTVGWPANDPFGDPTRPALDPVETVHRLAELGAWGVSFHDDDLIPFGSDDAVREERITRFRKALDETGLVVPMATTNLFKHPVFKDGGFTSNDRSVRRFALRKVLRNIDLAAELGASTYVLWGGREGSETDAAKDVRAALDRYREAMNVLTQYVVDQGYGIRFALEPKPNEPRGDILLPTIGHALGFISTLEHEELVGLNPEVGHEQMAGLNFVHGISQALWQDKLFHIDLNGQKGPRYDQDLIFGHGDLLSAFFLVDLLENGGYDGPRHFDYKPLRTEDITGVWASAAANMRTYLLLKERAAAFRADPAVQEALANAKVAELAEPTLAPGETVAQLRAADADFDADAVGARGYGFVELEQLAVEHALGAR
;
A
#
# COMPACT_ATOMS: atom_id res chain seq x y z
N MET A 1 -9.63 -26.92 -5.88
CA MET A 1 -9.18 -26.04 -6.99
C MET A 1 -9.32 -24.62 -6.50
N THR A 2 -8.28 -23.79 -6.60
CA THR A 2 -8.33 -22.38 -6.16
C THR A 2 -9.44 -21.65 -6.90
N ALA A 3 -10.19 -20.80 -6.20
CA ALA A 3 -11.20 -19.95 -6.80
C ALA A 3 -10.58 -19.06 -7.89
N GLN A 4 -11.37 -18.75 -8.92
CA GLN A 4 -11.03 -17.72 -9.90
C GLN A 4 -11.33 -16.34 -9.29
N PRO A 5 -10.51 -15.31 -9.59
CA PRO A 5 -10.79 -13.96 -9.12
C PRO A 5 -12.11 -13.45 -9.69
N THR A 6 -12.82 -12.68 -8.87
CA THR A 6 -14.07 -12.02 -9.22
C THR A 6 -13.97 -10.53 -8.93
N LYS A 7 -14.88 -9.74 -9.51
CA LYS A 7 -14.97 -8.29 -9.19
C LYS A 7 -15.22 -8.00 -7.70
N ALA A 8 -15.76 -8.97 -6.94
CA ALA A 8 -15.99 -8.82 -5.51
C ALA A 8 -14.69 -8.88 -4.69
N ASP A 9 -13.61 -9.46 -5.23
CA ASP A 9 -12.30 -9.53 -4.57
C ASP A 9 -11.54 -8.18 -4.63
N ARG A 10 -12.03 -7.22 -5.43
CA ARG A 10 -11.49 -5.84 -5.56
C ARG A 10 -9.99 -5.80 -5.91
N PHE A 11 -9.50 -6.78 -6.67
CA PHE A 11 -8.14 -6.76 -7.20
C PHE A 11 -7.95 -5.63 -8.20
N SER A 12 -6.85 -4.90 -8.08
CA SER A 12 -6.52 -3.82 -9.02
C SER A 12 -5.03 -3.73 -9.30
N PHE A 13 -4.66 -3.09 -10.40
CA PHE A 13 -3.28 -2.98 -10.86
C PHE A 13 -3.02 -1.58 -11.39
N GLY A 14 -1.82 -1.05 -11.15
CA GLY A 14 -1.35 0.18 -11.79
C GLY A 14 -0.98 -0.06 -13.24
N LEU A 15 -1.29 0.87 -14.15
CA LEU A 15 -0.84 0.79 -15.55
C LEU A 15 0.68 0.62 -15.66
N TRP A 16 1.44 1.19 -14.72
CA TRP A 16 2.90 1.10 -14.68
C TRP A 16 3.44 -0.28 -14.29
N THR A 17 2.60 -1.17 -13.73
CA THR A 17 3.01 -2.48 -13.22
C THR A 17 3.29 -3.43 -14.39
N VAL A 18 2.23 -3.97 -15.00
CA VAL A 18 2.27 -4.78 -16.21
C VAL A 18 2.85 -4.00 -17.41
N GLY A 19 2.70 -2.67 -17.43
CA GLY A 19 3.28 -1.79 -18.42
C GLY A 19 4.78 -1.51 -18.27
N TRP A 20 5.45 -2.03 -17.23
CA TRP A 20 6.88 -1.81 -17.04
C TRP A 20 7.70 -2.49 -18.14
N PRO A 21 8.47 -1.70 -18.95
CA PRO A 21 9.21 -2.23 -20.08
C PRO A 21 10.53 -2.93 -19.67
N ALA A 22 10.74 -3.09 -18.36
CA ALA A 22 11.88 -3.79 -17.76
C ALA A 22 13.25 -3.09 -17.87
N ASN A 23 13.26 -1.76 -17.98
CA ASN A 23 14.50 -1.02 -17.78
C ASN A 23 14.81 -0.92 -16.28
N ASP A 24 16.05 -1.22 -15.93
CA ASP A 24 16.59 -1.09 -14.58
C ASP A 24 17.86 -0.22 -14.64
N PRO A 25 18.52 0.11 -13.50
CA PRO A 25 19.70 0.98 -13.51
C PRO A 25 20.90 0.45 -14.33
N PHE A 26 20.87 -0.82 -14.77
CA PHE A 26 21.98 -1.53 -15.40
C PHE A 26 21.64 -2.09 -16.79
N GLY A 27 20.44 -1.83 -17.33
CA GLY A 27 20.05 -2.40 -18.62
C GLY A 27 18.89 -1.68 -19.32
N ASP A 28 18.94 -1.73 -20.65
CA ASP A 28 17.88 -1.26 -21.53
C ASP A 28 16.57 -2.05 -21.33
N PRO A 29 15.42 -1.51 -21.78
CA PRO A 29 14.16 -2.24 -21.82
C PRO A 29 14.27 -3.63 -22.47
N THR A 30 13.60 -4.63 -21.91
CA THR A 30 13.45 -5.97 -22.53
C THR A 30 12.09 -6.18 -23.18
N ARG A 31 11.14 -5.26 -22.96
CA ARG A 31 9.77 -5.32 -23.48
C ARG A 31 9.36 -3.99 -24.11
N PRO A 32 8.47 -4.00 -25.13
CA PRO A 32 7.86 -2.79 -25.64
C PRO A 32 6.92 -2.16 -24.59
N ALA A 33 6.62 -0.87 -24.74
CA ALA A 33 5.57 -0.22 -23.97
C ALA A 33 4.21 -0.82 -24.32
N LEU A 34 3.35 -1.03 -23.30
CA LEU A 34 1.98 -1.48 -23.48
C LEU A 34 1.04 -0.29 -23.68
N ASP A 35 0.05 -0.43 -24.57
CA ASP A 35 -1.03 0.54 -24.71
C ASP A 35 -1.96 0.44 -23.48
N PRO A 36 -2.32 1.56 -22.82
CA PRO A 36 -3.28 1.54 -21.72
C PRO A 36 -4.62 0.87 -22.06
N VAL A 37 -5.10 1.02 -23.30
CA VAL A 37 -6.35 0.36 -23.75
C VAL A 37 -6.20 -1.17 -23.75
N GLU A 38 -5.11 -1.69 -24.32
CA GLU A 38 -4.81 -3.14 -24.28
C GLU A 38 -4.75 -3.62 -22.84
N THR A 39 -4.06 -2.88 -21.97
CA THR A 39 -3.89 -3.22 -20.56
C THR A 39 -5.24 -3.35 -19.84
N VAL A 40 -6.18 -2.44 -20.08
CA VAL A 40 -7.53 -2.50 -19.51
C VAL A 40 -8.26 -3.78 -19.93
N HIS A 41 -8.27 -4.13 -21.22
CA HIS A 41 -8.91 -5.36 -21.69
C HIS A 41 -8.25 -6.62 -21.11
N ARG A 42 -6.91 -6.68 -21.09
CA ARG A 42 -6.17 -7.85 -20.57
C ARG A 42 -6.38 -8.04 -19.07
N LEU A 43 -6.38 -6.97 -18.28
CA LEU A 43 -6.67 -7.04 -16.85
C LEU A 43 -8.12 -7.49 -16.59
N ALA A 44 -9.07 -7.00 -17.38
CA ALA A 44 -10.46 -7.42 -17.29
C ALA A 44 -10.65 -8.91 -17.57
N GLU A 45 -10.00 -9.43 -18.61
CA GLU A 45 -10.02 -10.86 -18.96
C GLU A 45 -9.45 -11.74 -17.83
N LEU A 46 -8.47 -11.25 -17.09
CA LEU A 46 -7.86 -11.96 -15.96
C LEU A 46 -8.68 -11.86 -14.66
N GLY A 47 -9.73 -11.05 -14.63
CA GLY A 47 -10.62 -10.91 -13.48
C GLY A 47 -10.32 -9.75 -12.54
N ALA A 48 -9.48 -8.79 -12.95
CA ALA A 48 -9.28 -7.56 -12.19
C ALA A 48 -10.58 -6.75 -12.09
N TRP A 49 -10.73 -6.03 -10.98
CA TRP A 49 -11.85 -5.13 -10.73
C TRP A 49 -11.56 -3.70 -11.17
N GLY A 50 -10.32 -3.24 -11.00
CA GLY A 50 -9.96 -1.86 -11.33
C GLY A 50 -8.52 -1.68 -11.79
N VAL A 51 -8.25 -0.48 -12.28
CA VAL A 51 -6.93 -0.05 -12.77
C VAL A 51 -6.60 1.32 -12.19
N SER A 52 -5.35 1.54 -11.82
CA SER A 52 -4.85 2.84 -11.35
C SER A 52 -3.78 3.39 -12.32
N PHE A 53 -3.47 4.67 -12.24
CA PHE A 53 -2.46 5.28 -13.12
C PHE A 53 -1.77 6.49 -12.48
N HIS A 54 -0.50 6.73 -12.84
CA HIS A 54 0.05 8.08 -12.81
C HIS A 54 -0.42 8.84 -14.04
N ASP A 55 -0.61 10.15 -13.91
CA ASP A 55 -0.87 11.03 -15.06
C ASP A 55 0.02 10.73 -16.27
N ASP A 56 1.34 10.65 -16.06
CA ASP A 56 2.32 10.45 -17.13
C ASP A 56 2.32 9.02 -17.73
N ASP A 57 1.66 8.04 -17.08
CA ASP A 57 1.51 6.69 -17.64
C ASP A 57 0.39 6.65 -18.69
N LEU A 58 -0.66 7.46 -18.51
CA LEU A 58 -1.80 7.54 -19.41
C LEU A 58 -1.61 8.63 -20.48
N ILE A 59 -1.05 9.77 -20.10
CA ILE A 59 -0.87 10.94 -20.95
C ILE A 59 0.63 11.29 -20.95
N PRO A 60 1.35 11.10 -22.06
CA PRO A 60 2.77 11.41 -22.11
C PRO A 60 3.06 12.86 -21.70
N PHE A 61 4.05 13.07 -20.84
CA PHE A 61 4.44 14.39 -20.35
C PHE A 61 4.67 15.38 -21.51
N GLY A 62 4.07 16.58 -21.41
CA GLY A 62 4.19 17.63 -22.42
C GLY A 62 3.23 17.48 -23.62
N SER A 63 2.34 16.48 -23.62
CA SER A 63 1.25 16.39 -24.59
C SER A 63 0.36 17.64 -24.55
N ASP A 64 -0.09 18.09 -25.72
CA ASP A 64 -1.09 19.16 -25.81
C ASP A 64 -2.49 18.68 -25.38
N ASP A 65 -3.43 19.62 -25.26
CA ASP A 65 -4.78 19.32 -24.79
C ASP A 65 -5.56 18.41 -25.76
N ALA A 66 -5.27 18.45 -27.06
CA ALA A 66 -5.93 17.60 -28.04
C ALA A 66 -5.49 16.13 -27.89
N VAL A 67 -4.18 15.89 -27.78
CA VAL A 67 -3.63 14.56 -27.52
C VAL A 67 -4.08 14.04 -26.15
N ARG A 68 -4.11 14.90 -25.13
CA ARG A 68 -4.62 14.55 -23.80
C ARG A 68 -6.08 14.08 -23.88
N GLU A 69 -6.94 14.82 -24.56
CA GLU A 69 -8.36 14.49 -24.68
C GLU A 69 -8.59 13.18 -25.46
N GLU A 70 -7.82 12.97 -26.54
CA GLU A 70 -7.86 11.72 -27.31
C GLU A 70 -7.53 10.51 -26.43
N ARG A 71 -6.46 10.59 -25.63
CA ARG A 71 -6.02 9.51 -24.74
C ARG A 71 -7.06 9.19 -23.67
N ILE A 72 -7.63 10.23 -23.04
CA ILE A 72 -8.68 10.09 -22.04
C ILE A 72 -9.92 9.44 -22.65
N THR A 73 -10.35 9.89 -23.84
CA THR A 73 -11.50 9.33 -24.56
C THR A 73 -11.30 7.84 -24.86
N ARG A 74 -10.12 7.46 -25.36
CA ARG A 74 -9.79 6.05 -25.65
C ARG A 74 -9.80 5.20 -24.38
N PHE A 75 -9.25 5.73 -23.28
CA PHE A 75 -9.21 5.03 -22.00
C PHE A 75 -10.60 4.84 -21.40
N ARG A 76 -11.44 5.88 -21.37
CA ARG A 76 -12.84 5.79 -20.94
C ARG A 76 -13.62 4.74 -21.70
N LYS A 77 -13.48 4.73 -23.03
CA LYS A 77 -14.13 3.74 -23.87
C LYS A 77 -13.74 2.30 -23.46
N ALA A 78 -12.47 2.05 -23.16
CA ALA A 78 -12.01 0.74 -22.70
C ALA A 78 -12.57 0.38 -21.31
N LEU A 79 -12.64 1.35 -20.40
CA LEU A 79 -13.28 1.16 -19.08
C LEU A 79 -14.76 0.82 -19.23
N ASP A 80 -15.49 1.53 -20.09
CA ASP A 80 -16.92 1.28 -20.36
C ASP A 80 -17.16 -0.10 -20.98
N GLU A 81 -16.32 -0.53 -21.93
CA GLU A 81 -16.42 -1.82 -22.62
C GLU A 81 -16.14 -3.01 -21.69
N THR A 82 -15.27 -2.84 -20.69
CA THR A 82 -14.84 -3.90 -19.77
C THR A 82 -15.54 -3.86 -18.41
N GLY A 83 -16.10 -2.71 -18.06
CA GLY A 83 -16.63 -2.40 -16.73
C GLY A 83 -15.55 -2.44 -15.63
N LEU A 84 -14.29 -2.15 -15.97
CA LEU A 84 -13.25 -1.86 -14.98
C LEU A 84 -13.47 -0.46 -14.41
N VAL A 85 -13.18 -0.30 -13.11
CA VAL A 85 -13.23 1.02 -12.46
C VAL A 85 -11.84 1.60 -12.28
N VAL A 86 -11.77 2.89 -11.99
CA VAL A 86 -10.54 3.55 -11.53
C VAL A 86 -10.71 3.85 -10.05
N PRO A 87 -10.26 2.99 -9.12
CA PRO A 87 -10.45 3.24 -7.69
C PRO A 87 -9.47 4.28 -7.15
N MET A 88 -8.31 4.41 -7.80
CA MET A 88 -7.19 5.23 -7.37
C MET A 88 -6.45 5.84 -8.55
N ALA A 89 -5.96 7.06 -8.37
CA ALA A 89 -4.99 7.70 -9.26
C ALA A 89 -3.87 8.36 -8.44
N THR A 90 -2.75 8.63 -9.10
CA THR A 90 -1.55 9.24 -8.48
C THR A 90 -0.86 10.20 -9.46
N THR A 91 0.10 11.01 -9.02
CA THR A 91 0.88 11.91 -9.90
C THR A 91 2.32 11.46 -9.99
N ASN A 92 2.88 11.42 -11.21
CA ASN A 92 4.31 11.25 -11.36
C ASN A 92 5.06 12.53 -10.98
N LEU A 93 5.67 12.54 -9.79
CA LEU A 93 6.56 13.61 -9.31
C LEU A 93 8.01 13.13 -9.16
N PHE A 94 8.43 12.14 -9.95
CA PHE A 94 9.73 11.49 -9.73
C PHE A 94 10.54 11.14 -10.98
N LYS A 95 9.91 10.97 -12.16
CA LYS A 95 10.61 10.62 -13.41
C LYS A 95 11.28 11.83 -14.06
N HIS A 96 10.56 12.94 -14.24
CA HIS A 96 11.09 14.10 -14.97
C HIS A 96 12.25 14.77 -14.20
N PRO A 97 13.35 15.20 -14.87
CA PRO A 97 14.52 15.78 -14.20
C PRO A 97 14.26 17.01 -13.32
N VAL A 98 13.14 17.71 -13.54
CA VAL A 98 12.72 18.86 -12.70
C VAL A 98 12.50 18.45 -11.24
N PHE A 99 12.12 17.19 -10.98
CA PHE A 99 11.81 16.68 -9.65
C PHE A 99 13.00 15.98 -8.98
N LYS A 100 14.23 16.16 -9.49
CA LYS A 100 15.43 15.47 -8.97
C LYS A 100 15.70 15.70 -7.47
N ASP A 101 15.22 16.81 -6.90
CA ASP A 101 15.31 17.14 -5.45
C ASP A 101 13.93 17.09 -4.75
N GLY A 102 12.94 16.46 -5.37
CA GLY A 102 11.55 16.44 -4.90
C GLY A 102 10.62 17.29 -5.76
N GLY A 103 9.33 17.09 -5.54
CA GLY A 103 8.23 17.95 -5.93
C GLY A 103 7.89 18.92 -4.81
N PHE A 104 7.15 18.47 -3.81
CA PHE A 104 6.64 19.34 -2.74
C PHE A 104 7.73 19.86 -1.79
N THR A 105 8.83 19.15 -1.65
CA THR A 105 9.93 19.51 -0.74
C THR A 105 11.22 19.86 -1.48
N SER A 106 11.13 20.10 -2.79
CA SER A 106 12.24 20.67 -3.56
C SER A 106 12.73 21.96 -2.89
N ASN A 107 14.04 22.13 -2.80
CA ASN A 107 14.61 23.39 -2.31
C ASN A 107 14.21 24.57 -3.22
N ASP A 108 14.04 24.32 -4.53
CA ASP A 108 13.57 25.32 -5.49
C ASP A 108 12.05 25.57 -5.36
N ARG A 109 11.69 26.80 -4.99
CA ARG A 109 10.29 27.20 -4.82
C ARG A 109 9.46 27.11 -6.10
N SER A 110 10.08 27.33 -7.27
CA SER A 110 9.38 27.24 -8.55
C SER A 110 8.93 25.81 -8.84
N VAL A 111 9.76 24.82 -8.47
CA VAL A 111 9.45 23.39 -8.60
C VAL A 111 8.31 22.98 -7.69
N ARG A 112 8.31 23.43 -6.42
CA ARG A 112 7.19 23.16 -5.49
C ARG A 112 5.84 23.63 -6.03
N ARG A 113 5.82 24.84 -6.60
CA ARG A 113 4.61 25.41 -7.22
C ARG A 113 4.17 24.64 -8.46
N PHE A 114 5.13 24.20 -9.27
CA PHE A 114 4.86 23.37 -10.45
C PHE A 114 4.28 22.01 -10.05
N ALA A 115 4.86 21.34 -9.05
CA ALA A 115 4.37 20.07 -8.51
C ALA A 115 2.91 20.17 -8.05
N LEU A 116 2.56 21.19 -7.26
CA LEU A 116 1.18 21.43 -6.84
C LEU A 116 0.22 21.59 -8.02
N ARG A 117 0.59 22.37 -9.03
CA ARG A 117 -0.24 22.54 -10.24
C ARG A 117 -0.41 21.24 -11.03
N LYS A 118 0.63 20.40 -11.11
CA LYS A 118 0.57 19.09 -11.78
C LYS A 118 -0.41 18.16 -11.07
N VAL A 119 -0.32 18.09 -9.74
CA VAL A 119 -1.21 17.25 -8.91
C VAL A 119 -2.65 17.71 -8.98
N LEU A 120 -2.93 19.02 -8.83
CA LEU A 120 -4.28 19.58 -8.95
C LEU A 120 -4.93 19.22 -10.29
N ARG A 121 -4.19 19.36 -11.41
CA ARG A 121 -4.69 19.01 -12.75
C ARG A 121 -5.06 17.52 -12.86
N ASN A 122 -4.34 16.65 -12.16
CA ASN A 122 -4.62 15.21 -12.22
C ASN A 122 -5.68 14.77 -11.19
N ILE A 123 -5.87 15.50 -10.09
CA ILE A 123 -7.02 15.32 -9.19
C ILE A 123 -8.33 15.53 -9.95
N ASP A 124 -8.41 16.56 -10.79
CA ASP A 124 -9.61 16.81 -11.61
C ASP A 124 -9.94 15.61 -12.52
N LEU A 125 -8.92 15.02 -13.17
CA LEU A 125 -9.08 13.82 -13.99
C LEU A 125 -9.46 12.59 -13.16
N ALA A 126 -8.84 12.42 -11.99
CA ALA A 126 -9.16 11.32 -11.08
C ALA A 126 -10.63 11.38 -10.63
N ALA A 127 -11.11 12.57 -10.25
CA ALA A 127 -12.50 12.80 -9.90
C ALA A 127 -13.45 12.52 -11.09
N GLU A 128 -13.09 12.97 -12.29
CA GLU A 128 -13.86 12.73 -13.51
C GLU A 128 -13.96 11.24 -13.86
N LEU A 129 -12.93 10.44 -13.55
CA LEU A 129 -12.92 8.99 -13.74
C LEU A 129 -13.49 8.20 -12.55
N GLY A 130 -13.95 8.89 -11.50
CA GLY A 130 -14.61 8.28 -10.35
C GLY A 130 -13.67 7.68 -9.30
N ALA A 131 -12.39 8.07 -9.28
CA ALA A 131 -11.47 7.66 -8.24
C ALA A 131 -11.88 8.23 -6.88
N SER A 132 -11.83 7.40 -5.84
CA SER A 132 -12.14 7.77 -4.46
C SER A 132 -10.90 7.92 -3.58
N THR A 133 -9.75 7.42 -4.04
CA THR A 133 -8.45 7.59 -3.38
C THR A 133 -7.45 8.26 -4.32
N TYR A 134 -6.67 9.20 -3.79
CA TYR A 134 -5.55 9.82 -4.48
C TYR A 134 -4.24 9.51 -3.73
N VAL A 135 -3.40 8.66 -4.32
CA VAL A 135 -2.14 8.26 -3.69
C VAL A 135 -1.07 9.32 -3.94
N LEU A 136 -0.22 9.52 -2.93
CA LEU A 136 0.91 10.44 -2.96
C LEU A 136 2.16 9.71 -2.46
N TRP A 137 2.96 9.22 -3.41
CA TRP A 137 4.30 8.71 -3.14
C TRP A 137 5.36 9.80 -3.32
N GLY A 138 5.97 10.18 -2.20
CA GLY A 138 7.02 11.19 -2.13
C GLY A 138 8.41 10.68 -2.53
N GLY A 139 8.54 9.87 -3.59
CA GLY A 139 9.78 9.15 -3.90
C GLY A 139 11.03 10.01 -4.10
N ARG A 140 10.89 11.31 -4.39
CA ARG A 140 12.01 12.25 -4.50
C ARG A 140 12.14 13.21 -3.31
N GLU A 141 11.23 13.17 -2.35
CA GLU A 141 11.24 14.01 -1.15
C GLU A 141 12.25 13.45 -0.14
N GLY A 142 13.46 13.99 -0.06
CA GLY A 142 14.53 13.39 0.73
C GLY A 142 15.90 13.98 0.47
N SER A 143 16.95 13.24 0.81
CA SER A 143 18.34 13.66 0.61
C SER A 143 19.31 12.50 0.50
N GLU A 144 20.45 12.75 -0.15
CA GLU A 144 21.65 11.88 -0.07
C GLU A 144 22.65 12.36 0.99
N THR A 145 22.48 13.59 1.50
CA THR A 145 23.34 14.17 2.54
C THR A 145 22.51 14.99 3.53
N ASP A 146 22.83 14.90 4.82
CA ASP A 146 22.09 15.59 5.89
C ASP A 146 22.12 17.11 5.76
N ALA A 147 23.20 17.67 5.20
CA ALA A 147 23.35 19.12 5.04
C ALA A 147 22.48 19.70 3.92
N ALA A 148 21.97 18.88 3.00
CA ALA A 148 21.26 19.35 1.81
C ALA A 148 19.77 19.68 2.06
N LYS A 149 19.20 19.22 3.19
CA LYS A 149 17.77 19.35 3.47
C LYS A 149 17.52 19.74 4.93
N ASP A 150 16.94 20.92 5.15
CA ASP A 150 16.31 21.22 6.44
C ASP A 150 15.00 20.44 6.54
N VAL A 151 15.02 19.33 7.29
CA VAL A 151 13.88 18.42 7.43
C VAL A 151 12.65 19.12 8.03
N ARG A 152 12.83 20.07 8.97
CA ARG A 152 11.69 20.80 9.55
C ARG A 152 11.03 21.68 8.48
N ALA A 153 11.84 22.41 7.72
CA ALA A 153 11.33 23.22 6.62
C ALA A 153 10.66 22.35 5.55
N ALA A 154 11.23 21.18 5.22
CA ALA A 154 10.66 20.24 4.27
C ALA A 154 9.29 19.71 4.72
N LEU A 155 9.16 19.30 5.99
CA LEU A 155 7.88 18.85 6.57
C LEU A 155 6.84 19.97 6.59
N ASP A 156 7.24 21.22 6.88
CA ASP A 156 6.33 22.36 6.79
C ASP A 156 5.84 22.62 5.35
N ARG A 157 6.69 22.40 4.33
CA ARG A 157 6.26 22.50 2.91
C ARG A 157 5.38 21.34 2.48
N TYR A 158 5.66 20.15 3.01
CA TYR A 158 4.83 18.99 2.74
C TYR A 158 3.44 19.17 3.35
N ARG A 159 3.36 19.68 4.59
CA ARG A 159 2.08 20.04 5.25
C ARG A 159 1.34 21.11 4.46
N GLU A 160 2.02 22.17 4.04
CA GLU A 160 1.44 23.23 3.19
C GLU A 160 0.82 22.63 1.92
N ALA A 161 1.54 21.72 1.23
CA ALA A 161 1.02 21.07 0.04
C ALA A 161 -0.22 20.23 0.36
N MET A 162 -0.18 19.40 1.39
CA MET A 162 -1.32 18.56 1.78
C MET A 162 -2.55 19.39 2.14
N ASN A 163 -2.40 20.45 2.94
CA ASN A 163 -3.53 21.32 3.31
C ASN A 163 -4.14 22.03 2.09
N VAL A 164 -3.32 22.45 1.12
CA VAL A 164 -3.82 23.01 -0.15
C VAL A 164 -4.61 21.98 -0.94
N LEU A 165 -4.13 20.74 -1.04
CA LEU A 165 -4.80 19.68 -1.80
C LEU A 165 -6.10 19.21 -1.14
N THR A 166 -6.10 19.06 0.19
CA THR A 166 -7.31 18.70 0.95
C THR A 166 -8.35 19.80 0.90
N GLN A 167 -7.96 21.07 1.06
CA GLN A 167 -8.88 22.19 0.89
C GLN A 167 -9.46 22.24 -0.52
N TYR A 168 -8.64 21.98 -1.55
CA TYR A 168 -9.11 21.97 -2.93
C TYR A 168 -10.19 20.91 -3.18
N VAL A 169 -10.02 19.66 -2.72
CA VAL A 169 -11.05 18.62 -2.90
C VAL A 169 -12.32 18.93 -2.13
N VAL A 170 -12.22 19.58 -0.95
CA VAL A 170 -13.38 20.09 -0.19
C VAL A 170 -14.12 21.15 -0.99
N ASP A 171 -13.40 22.16 -1.51
CA ASP A 171 -14.00 23.27 -2.26
C ASP A 171 -14.67 22.81 -3.57
N GLN A 172 -14.08 21.81 -4.25
CA GLN A 172 -14.66 21.21 -5.46
C GLN A 172 -15.79 20.22 -5.15
N GLY A 173 -15.96 19.81 -3.89
CA GLY A 173 -16.91 18.75 -3.50
C GLY A 173 -16.53 17.38 -4.05
N TYR A 174 -15.24 17.12 -4.28
CA TYR A 174 -14.76 15.82 -4.73
C TYR A 174 -14.75 14.83 -3.55
N GLY A 175 -15.34 13.65 -3.74
CA GLY A 175 -15.35 12.56 -2.76
C GLY A 175 -14.02 11.81 -2.65
N ILE A 176 -12.90 12.52 -2.79
CA ILE A 176 -11.54 11.95 -2.79
C ILE A 176 -10.94 12.02 -1.39
N ARG A 177 -10.31 10.93 -0.96
CA ARG A 177 -9.38 10.89 0.18
C ARG A 177 -7.95 10.74 -0.32
N PHE A 178 -6.98 11.25 0.43
CA PHE A 178 -5.57 11.12 0.12
C PHE A 178 -4.92 9.98 0.89
N ALA A 179 -3.99 9.27 0.26
CA ALA A 179 -3.23 8.20 0.90
C ALA A 179 -1.72 8.44 0.69
N LEU A 180 -1.00 8.72 1.78
CA LEU A 180 0.46 8.88 1.75
C LEU A 180 1.14 7.51 1.70
N GLU A 181 2.10 7.37 0.80
CA GLU A 181 2.85 6.12 0.61
C GLU A 181 4.26 6.27 1.18
N PRO A 182 4.52 5.71 2.38
CA PRO A 182 5.84 5.74 2.98
C PRO A 182 6.79 4.79 2.25
N LYS A 183 8.05 5.19 2.13
CA LYS A 183 9.15 4.36 1.63
C LYS A 183 10.45 4.80 2.29
N PRO A 184 11.33 3.89 2.77
CA PRO A 184 12.50 4.30 3.54
C PRO A 184 13.59 4.96 2.69
N ASN A 185 13.84 4.44 1.49
CA ASN A 185 14.85 4.90 0.56
C ASN A 185 14.52 4.43 -0.86
N GLU A 186 15.36 4.81 -1.82
CA GLU A 186 15.22 4.53 -3.26
C GLU A 186 14.00 5.23 -3.90
N PRO A 187 14.23 6.24 -4.75
CA PRO A 187 15.51 6.60 -5.37
C PRO A 187 16.37 7.62 -4.61
N ARG A 188 15.90 8.20 -3.48
CA ARG A 188 16.77 9.03 -2.61
C ARG A 188 17.58 8.15 -1.67
N GLY A 189 18.68 8.69 -1.12
CA GLY A 189 19.43 8.04 -0.04
C GLY A 189 18.55 7.76 1.18
N ASP A 190 17.86 8.79 1.66
CA ASP A 190 16.83 8.71 2.69
C ASP A 190 15.60 9.51 2.24
N ILE A 191 14.43 8.87 2.25
CA ILE A 191 13.15 9.50 1.89
C ILE A 191 12.46 10.02 3.16
N LEU A 192 11.81 11.18 3.07
CA LEU A 192 10.98 11.72 4.14
C LEU A 192 9.74 10.85 4.35
N LEU A 193 9.31 10.71 5.61
CA LEU A 193 8.23 9.79 6.01
C LEU A 193 8.57 8.32 5.67
N PRO A 194 9.68 7.79 6.22
CA PRO A 194 10.28 6.54 5.74
C PRO A 194 9.46 5.27 6.04
N THR A 195 8.51 5.33 6.97
CA THR A 195 7.68 4.17 7.37
C THR A 195 6.26 4.58 7.72
N ILE A 196 5.36 3.60 7.85
CA ILE A 196 3.98 3.77 8.32
C ILE A 196 3.89 4.69 9.53
N GLY A 197 4.69 4.46 10.57
CA GLY A 197 4.65 5.24 11.81
C GLY A 197 5.00 6.72 11.60
N HIS A 198 5.97 7.02 10.74
CA HIS A 198 6.36 8.40 10.43
C HIS A 198 5.27 9.13 9.66
N ALA A 199 4.66 8.45 8.68
CA ALA A 199 3.54 9.00 7.92
C ALA A 199 2.32 9.26 8.82
N LEU A 200 1.96 8.35 9.74
CA LEU A 200 0.90 8.59 10.74
C LEU A 200 1.19 9.81 11.62
N GLY A 201 2.43 9.93 12.12
CA GLY A 201 2.85 11.07 12.92
C GLY A 201 2.83 12.41 12.16
N PHE A 202 3.01 12.39 10.84
CA PHE A 202 2.86 13.57 10.00
C PHE A 202 1.40 13.91 9.71
N ILE A 203 0.58 12.89 9.40
CA ILE A 203 -0.87 13.03 9.12
C ILE A 203 -1.58 13.73 10.26
N SER A 204 -1.23 13.43 11.52
CA SER A 204 -1.84 14.05 12.70
C SER A 204 -1.56 15.55 12.88
N THR A 205 -0.76 16.13 11.97
CA THR A 205 -0.43 17.56 11.97
C THR A 205 -1.14 18.35 10.87
N LEU A 206 -1.97 17.69 10.07
CA LEU A 206 -2.67 18.29 8.93
C LEU A 206 -3.97 18.97 9.37
N GLU A 207 -4.43 19.96 8.59
CA GLU A 207 -5.70 20.67 8.89
C GLU A 207 -6.93 19.79 8.66
N HIS A 208 -6.86 18.93 7.64
CA HIS A 208 -7.89 17.94 7.29
C HIS A 208 -7.33 16.52 7.43
N GLU A 209 -6.85 16.18 8.63
CA GLU A 209 -6.26 14.86 8.89
C GLU A 209 -7.24 13.70 8.61
N GLU A 210 -8.55 13.92 8.72
CA GLU A 210 -9.61 12.97 8.40
C GLU A 210 -9.67 12.59 6.92
N LEU A 211 -9.18 13.46 6.03
CA LEU A 211 -9.10 13.22 4.59
C LEU A 211 -7.80 12.56 4.17
N VAL A 212 -6.86 12.33 5.08
CA VAL A 212 -5.54 11.77 4.78
C VAL A 212 -5.29 10.50 5.58
N GLY A 213 -4.97 9.43 4.86
CA GLY A 213 -4.56 8.14 5.40
C GLY A 213 -3.30 7.65 4.71
N LEU A 214 -3.12 6.33 4.69
CA LEU A 214 -1.94 5.64 4.19
C LEU A 214 -2.25 4.78 2.97
N ASN A 215 -1.22 4.65 2.14
CA ASN A 215 -1.04 3.61 1.14
C ASN A 215 0.27 2.86 1.44
N PRO A 216 0.33 1.98 2.45
CA PRO A 216 1.55 1.24 2.74
C PRO A 216 1.77 0.14 1.72
N GLU A 217 3.04 -0.11 1.40
CA GLU A 217 3.46 -1.18 0.48
C GLU A 217 4.26 -2.26 1.24
N VAL A 218 3.99 -3.53 0.92
CA VAL A 218 4.68 -4.69 1.52
C VAL A 218 6.21 -4.52 1.44
N GLY A 219 6.73 -4.23 0.24
CA GLY A 219 8.15 -4.13 -0.01
C GLY A 219 8.81 -3.01 0.78
N HIS A 220 8.17 -1.85 0.89
CA HIS A 220 8.74 -0.67 1.54
C HIS A 220 9.06 -0.87 3.02
N GLU A 221 8.14 -1.44 3.81
CA GLU A 221 8.43 -1.72 5.22
C GLU A 221 9.46 -2.86 5.37
N GLN A 222 9.42 -3.85 4.47
CA GLN A 222 10.38 -4.97 4.45
C GLN A 222 11.80 -4.53 4.04
N MET A 223 11.95 -3.44 3.26
CA MET A 223 13.24 -2.81 2.98
C MET A 223 13.88 -2.24 4.26
N ALA A 224 13.08 -1.80 5.23
CA ALA A 224 13.53 -1.36 6.55
C ALA A 224 13.68 -2.51 7.56
N GLY A 225 13.40 -3.75 7.16
CA GLY A 225 13.41 -4.92 8.04
C GLY A 225 12.25 -4.94 9.05
N LEU A 226 11.17 -4.18 8.78
CA LEU A 226 10.00 -4.10 9.65
C LEU A 226 8.98 -5.20 9.33
N ASN A 227 8.17 -5.55 10.32
CA ASN A 227 7.05 -6.47 10.15
C ASN A 227 5.86 -5.71 9.57
N PHE A 228 5.56 -5.97 8.29
CA PHE A 228 4.46 -5.32 7.57
C PHE A 228 3.10 -5.56 8.23
N VAL A 229 2.82 -6.78 8.71
CA VAL A 229 1.54 -7.14 9.34
C VAL A 229 1.31 -6.28 10.60
N HIS A 230 2.34 -6.03 11.40
CA HIS A 230 2.22 -5.18 12.58
C HIS A 230 1.96 -3.71 12.18
N GLY A 231 2.64 -3.21 11.15
CA GLY A 231 2.40 -1.86 10.62
C GLY A 231 0.98 -1.69 10.09
N ILE A 232 0.46 -2.67 9.34
CA ILE A 232 -0.93 -2.67 8.85
C ILE A 232 -1.92 -2.71 10.00
N SER A 233 -1.69 -3.54 11.03
CA SER A 233 -2.53 -3.57 12.24
C SER A 233 -2.59 -2.22 12.93
N GLN A 234 -1.47 -1.49 13.02
CA GLN A 234 -1.44 -0.13 13.57
C GLN A 234 -2.22 0.85 12.70
N ALA A 235 -2.08 0.76 11.36
CA ALA A 235 -2.82 1.63 10.44
C ALA A 235 -4.33 1.39 10.50
N LEU A 236 -4.77 0.14 10.64
CA LEU A 236 -6.17 -0.23 10.89
C LEU A 236 -6.67 0.30 12.25
N TRP A 237 -5.86 0.14 13.31
CA TRP A 237 -6.20 0.62 14.64
C TRP A 237 -6.42 2.14 14.72
N GLN A 238 -5.80 2.92 13.82
CA GLN A 238 -5.99 4.37 13.72
C GLN A 238 -7.01 4.79 12.66
N ASP A 239 -7.71 3.86 12.02
CA ASP A 239 -8.62 4.12 10.89
C ASP A 239 -7.94 4.87 9.74
N LYS A 240 -6.64 4.62 9.51
CA LYS A 240 -5.83 5.30 8.49
C LYS A 240 -5.41 4.43 7.30
N LEU A 241 -5.78 3.15 7.25
CA LEU A 241 -5.51 2.31 6.08
C LEU A 241 -6.51 2.61 4.94
N PHE A 242 -6.23 3.62 4.12
CA PHE A 242 -7.14 4.07 3.05
C PHE A 242 -6.94 3.30 1.74
N HIS A 243 -5.74 2.79 1.52
CA HIS A 243 -5.36 1.95 0.39
C HIS A 243 -4.20 1.03 0.84
N ILE A 244 -3.81 0.07 0.02
CA ILE A 244 -2.66 -0.80 0.29
C ILE A 244 -2.06 -1.31 -1.02
N ASP A 245 -0.73 -1.37 -1.07
CA ASP A 245 0.01 -1.94 -2.19
C ASP A 245 0.65 -3.28 -1.84
N LEU A 246 0.32 -4.28 -2.65
CA LEU A 246 0.67 -5.69 -2.42
C LEU A 246 1.74 -6.14 -3.41
N ASN A 247 2.91 -6.51 -2.89
CA ASN A 247 3.99 -7.09 -3.67
C ASN A 247 4.86 -8.02 -2.79
N GLY A 248 6.09 -8.29 -3.21
CA GLY A 248 7.04 -9.10 -2.45
C GLY A 248 8.46 -8.53 -2.45
N GLN A 249 9.13 -8.66 -1.31
CA GLN A 249 10.50 -8.22 -1.09
C GLN A 249 11.29 -9.28 -0.32
N LYS A 250 12.62 -9.30 -0.49
CA LYS A 250 13.53 -10.16 0.28
C LYS A 250 14.41 -9.36 1.24
N GLY A 251 13.77 -8.72 2.22
CA GLY A 251 14.43 -7.93 3.27
C GLY A 251 15.15 -6.69 2.74
N PRO A 252 16.12 -6.14 3.50
CA PRO A 252 16.80 -4.88 3.17
C PRO A 252 17.73 -4.98 1.96
N ARG A 253 17.22 -4.60 0.78
CA ARG A 253 17.94 -4.44 -0.48
C ARG A 253 17.15 -3.46 -1.37
N TYR A 254 17.58 -3.28 -2.62
CA TYR A 254 16.79 -2.54 -3.61
C TYR A 254 15.34 -3.05 -3.65
N ASP A 255 14.43 -2.17 -3.99
CA ASP A 255 13.02 -2.50 -4.13
C ASP A 255 12.81 -3.45 -5.31
N GLN A 256 12.37 -4.67 -5.00
CA GLN A 256 12.29 -5.75 -5.97
C GLN A 256 10.95 -5.81 -6.70
N ASP A 257 9.90 -5.23 -6.12
CA ASP A 257 8.54 -5.26 -6.67
C ASP A 257 8.09 -6.68 -7.10
N LEU A 258 8.40 -7.72 -6.32
CA LEU A 258 8.04 -9.08 -6.73
C LEU A 258 6.53 -9.28 -6.70
N ILE A 259 6.06 -10.30 -7.41
CA ILE A 259 4.70 -10.81 -7.28
C ILE A 259 4.36 -11.02 -5.78
N PHE A 260 3.16 -10.64 -5.37
CA PHE A 260 2.68 -10.80 -4.01
C PHE A 260 2.86 -12.24 -3.52
N GLY A 261 3.46 -12.39 -2.33
CA GLY A 261 3.82 -13.68 -1.73
C GLY A 261 5.10 -14.34 -2.24
N HIS A 262 5.80 -13.78 -3.23
CA HIS A 262 7.09 -14.30 -3.72
C HIS A 262 8.32 -13.74 -2.96
N GLY A 263 8.07 -12.94 -1.93
CA GLY A 263 9.05 -12.46 -0.93
C GLY A 263 8.96 -13.26 0.37
N ASP A 264 8.59 -12.60 1.46
CA ASP A 264 8.24 -13.24 2.73
C ASP A 264 6.82 -13.84 2.69
N LEU A 265 6.73 -15.15 2.43
CA LEU A 265 5.47 -15.86 2.27
C LEU A 265 4.67 -15.98 3.58
N LEU A 266 5.32 -16.14 4.73
CA LEU A 266 4.62 -16.24 6.02
C LEU A 266 4.05 -14.89 6.42
N SER A 267 4.80 -13.80 6.20
CA SER A 267 4.27 -12.44 6.37
C SER A 267 3.06 -12.20 5.45
N ALA A 268 3.12 -12.64 4.18
CA ALA A 268 1.99 -12.53 3.25
C ALA A 268 0.75 -13.33 3.71
N PHE A 269 0.95 -14.53 4.28
CA PHE A 269 -0.13 -15.33 4.85
C PHE A 269 -0.86 -14.59 5.97
N PHE A 270 -0.12 -14.07 6.96
CA PHE A 270 -0.71 -13.32 8.08
C PHE A 270 -1.27 -11.96 7.66
N LEU A 271 -0.71 -11.33 6.63
CA LEU A 271 -1.31 -10.13 6.04
C LEU A 271 -2.69 -10.44 5.46
N VAL A 272 -2.84 -11.51 4.68
CA VAL A 272 -4.16 -11.87 4.12
C VAL A 272 -5.14 -12.23 5.23
N ASP A 273 -4.72 -12.98 6.24
CA ASP A 273 -5.55 -13.24 7.43
C ASP A 273 -6.03 -11.93 8.09
N LEU A 274 -5.12 -10.96 8.27
CA LEU A 274 -5.45 -9.64 8.81
C LEU A 274 -6.39 -8.85 7.91
N LEU A 275 -6.18 -8.79 6.60
CA LEU A 275 -7.03 -7.99 5.71
C LEU A 275 -8.45 -8.55 5.60
N GLU A 276 -8.60 -9.88 5.61
CA GLU A 276 -9.90 -10.53 5.50
C GLU A 276 -10.68 -10.52 6.82
N ASN A 277 -10.02 -10.42 7.98
CA ASN A 277 -10.66 -10.47 9.30
C ASN A 277 -10.53 -9.18 10.13
N GLY A 278 -9.70 -8.22 9.69
CA GLY A 278 -9.36 -6.98 10.40
C GLY A 278 -10.10 -5.74 9.90
N GLY A 279 -11.09 -5.89 9.02
CA GLY A 279 -11.99 -4.82 8.62
C GLY A 279 -11.55 -3.97 7.42
N TYR A 280 -10.60 -4.44 6.60
CA TYR A 280 -10.21 -3.73 5.37
C TYR A 280 -11.15 -4.03 4.20
N ASP A 281 -11.86 -3.00 3.72
CA ASP A 281 -12.80 -3.09 2.60
C ASP A 281 -12.26 -2.48 1.30
N GLY A 282 -11.08 -1.85 1.32
CA GLY A 282 -10.50 -1.19 0.16
C GLY A 282 -9.99 -2.15 -0.93
N PRO A 283 -9.42 -1.60 -2.03
CA PRO A 283 -8.85 -2.39 -3.12
C PRO A 283 -7.68 -3.24 -2.64
N ARG A 284 -7.52 -4.43 -3.23
CA ARG A 284 -6.28 -5.22 -3.11
C ARG A 284 -5.42 -4.88 -4.32
N HIS A 285 -4.70 -3.77 -4.22
CA HIS A 285 -3.92 -3.25 -5.33
C HIS A 285 -2.54 -3.92 -5.37
N PHE A 286 -2.13 -4.39 -6.55
CA PHE A 286 -0.82 -4.98 -6.75
C PHE A 286 0.11 -3.97 -7.43
N ASP A 287 0.94 -3.28 -6.64
CA ASP A 287 2.07 -2.50 -7.19
C ASP A 287 3.31 -3.37 -7.25
N TYR A 288 3.50 -4.03 -8.40
CA TYR A 288 4.59 -4.97 -8.61
C TYR A 288 5.17 -4.80 -10.01
N LYS A 289 6.28 -5.49 -10.30
CA LYS A 289 6.90 -5.53 -11.63
C LYS A 289 7.04 -6.97 -12.12
N PRO A 290 6.54 -7.30 -13.34
CA PRO A 290 6.87 -8.56 -13.99
C PRO A 290 8.38 -8.69 -14.14
N LEU A 291 8.95 -9.86 -13.79
CA LEU A 291 10.39 -10.06 -13.79
C LEU A 291 11.00 -9.66 -15.16
N ARG A 292 12.19 -9.04 -15.13
CA ARG A 292 12.86 -8.56 -16.35
C ARG A 292 13.10 -9.66 -17.40
N THR A 293 13.19 -10.91 -16.96
CA THR A 293 13.39 -12.12 -17.77
C THR A 293 12.18 -12.51 -18.60
N GLU A 294 11.00 -11.98 -18.29
CA GLU A 294 9.76 -12.38 -18.93
C GLU A 294 9.48 -11.61 -20.22
N ASP A 295 8.86 -12.28 -21.18
CA ASP A 295 8.17 -11.65 -22.31
C ASP A 295 6.73 -11.22 -21.92
N ILE A 296 5.93 -10.78 -22.90
CA ILE A 296 4.54 -10.37 -22.66
C ILE A 296 3.67 -11.52 -22.13
N THR A 297 3.98 -12.78 -22.46
CA THR A 297 3.25 -13.93 -21.90
C THR A 297 3.51 -14.04 -20.39
N GLY A 298 4.76 -13.91 -19.98
CA GLY A 298 5.14 -13.92 -18.57
C GLY A 298 4.62 -12.69 -17.80
N VAL A 299 4.45 -11.53 -18.44
CA VAL A 299 3.76 -10.37 -17.85
C VAL A 299 2.35 -10.75 -17.41
N TRP A 300 1.52 -11.27 -18.30
CA TRP A 300 0.14 -11.63 -17.95
C TRP A 300 0.06 -12.82 -17.00
N ALA A 301 0.99 -13.77 -17.08
CA ALA A 301 1.11 -14.85 -16.11
C ALA A 301 1.42 -14.33 -14.69
N SER A 302 2.30 -13.33 -14.57
CA SER A 302 2.63 -12.70 -13.29
C SER A 302 1.47 -11.89 -12.69
N ALA A 303 0.66 -11.22 -13.53
CA ALA A 303 -0.53 -10.52 -13.07
C ALA A 303 -1.57 -11.52 -12.50
N ALA A 304 -1.79 -12.64 -13.19
CA ALA A 304 -2.63 -13.71 -12.70
C ALA A 304 -2.08 -14.35 -11.41
N ALA A 305 -0.75 -14.48 -11.29
CA ALA A 305 -0.10 -15.05 -10.12
C ALA A 305 -0.37 -14.24 -8.85
N ASN A 306 -0.35 -12.90 -8.92
CA ASN A 306 -0.68 -12.03 -7.79
C ASN A 306 -2.06 -12.36 -7.19
N MET A 307 -3.11 -12.34 -8.02
CA MET A 307 -4.48 -12.64 -7.61
C MET A 307 -4.61 -14.08 -7.10
N ARG A 308 -3.99 -15.04 -7.79
CA ARG A 308 -4.02 -16.44 -7.39
C ARG A 308 -3.36 -16.67 -6.04
N THR A 309 -2.21 -16.05 -5.79
CA THR A 309 -1.51 -16.15 -4.50
C THR A 309 -2.38 -15.60 -3.38
N TYR A 310 -2.99 -14.42 -3.57
CA TYR A 310 -3.90 -13.86 -2.57
C TYR A 310 -5.06 -14.82 -2.25
N LEU A 311 -5.74 -15.36 -3.28
CA LEU A 311 -6.87 -16.28 -3.09
C LEU A 311 -6.46 -17.60 -2.42
N LEU A 312 -5.26 -18.12 -2.72
CA LEU A 312 -4.70 -19.28 -2.03
C LEU A 312 -4.52 -18.97 -0.54
N LEU A 313 -3.84 -17.87 -0.22
CA LEU A 313 -3.60 -17.48 1.17
C LEU A 313 -4.90 -17.20 1.92
N LYS A 314 -5.89 -16.59 1.27
CA LYS A 314 -7.24 -16.36 1.82
C LYS A 314 -7.95 -17.66 2.19
N GLU A 315 -7.92 -18.65 1.31
CA GLU A 315 -8.46 -19.99 1.58
C GLU A 315 -7.79 -20.62 2.81
N ARG A 316 -6.45 -20.51 2.90
CA ARG A 316 -5.66 -21.10 3.99
C ARG A 316 -5.83 -20.36 5.30
N ALA A 317 -5.94 -19.04 5.28
CA ALA A 317 -6.23 -18.22 6.47
C ALA A 317 -7.63 -18.54 7.02
N ALA A 318 -8.63 -18.71 6.15
CA ALA A 318 -9.96 -19.14 6.57
C ALA A 318 -9.95 -20.53 7.21
N ALA A 319 -9.22 -21.48 6.63
CA ALA A 319 -9.05 -22.83 7.20
C ALA A 319 -8.32 -22.79 8.57
N PHE A 320 -7.24 -22.00 8.67
CA PHE A 320 -6.50 -21.78 9.91
C PHE A 320 -7.42 -21.26 11.03
N ARG A 321 -8.20 -20.20 10.76
CA ARG A 321 -9.15 -19.65 11.74
C ARG A 321 -10.28 -20.61 12.09
N ALA A 322 -10.68 -21.52 11.19
CA ALA A 322 -11.77 -22.47 11.44
C ALA A 322 -11.34 -23.76 12.16
N ASP A 323 -10.04 -24.07 12.21
CA ASP A 323 -9.52 -25.31 12.80
C ASP A 323 -9.68 -25.31 14.34
N PRO A 324 -10.40 -26.29 14.93
CA PRO A 324 -10.53 -26.41 16.38
C PRO A 324 -9.19 -26.50 17.14
N ALA A 325 -8.17 -27.11 16.54
CA ALA A 325 -6.84 -27.20 17.16
C ALA A 325 -6.18 -25.81 17.23
N VAL A 326 -6.37 -24.98 16.21
CA VAL A 326 -5.93 -23.57 16.23
C VAL A 326 -6.70 -22.78 17.28
N GLN A 327 -8.01 -22.99 17.41
CA GLN A 327 -8.81 -22.32 18.44
C GLN A 327 -8.36 -22.68 19.86
N GLU A 328 -8.03 -23.95 20.10
CA GLU A 328 -7.46 -24.41 21.37
C GLU A 328 -6.07 -23.78 21.63
N ALA A 329 -5.20 -23.77 20.61
CA ALA A 329 -3.88 -23.15 20.72
C ALA A 329 -3.96 -21.64 20.99
N LEU A 330 -4.88 -20.92 20.33
CA LEU A 330 -5.14 -19.49 20.59
C LEU A 330 -5.63 -19.24 22.02
N ALA A 331 -6.49 -20.11 22.55
CA ALA A 331 -6.98 -20.01 23.93
C ALA A 331 -5.87 -20.28 24.95
N ASN A 332 -5.04 -21.31 24.73
CA ASN A 332 -3.87 -21.60 25.58
C ASN A 332 -2.88 -20.42 25.61
N ALA A 333 -2.66 -19.82 24.43
CA ALA A 333 -1.83 -18.65 24.21
C ALA A 333 -2.44 -17.34 24.73
N LYS A 334 -3.67 -17.36 25.27
CA LYS A 334 -4.39 -16.18 25.82
C LYS A 334 -4.53 -15.04 24.81
N VAL A 335 -4.58 -15.32 23.51
CA VAL A 335 -4.59 -14.27 22.48
C VAL A 335 -5.81 -13.34 22.63
N ALA A 336 -6.98 -13.91 22.91
CA ALA A 336 -8.21 -13.13 23.11
C ALA A 336 -8.26 -12.33 24.43
N GLU A 337 -7.53 -12.78 25.46
CA GLU A 337 -7.49 -12.12 26.77
C GLU A 337 -6.83 -10.73 26.67
N LEU A 338 -5.96 -10.51 25.68
CA LEU A 338 -5.37 -9.19 25.42
C LEU A 338 -6.41 -8.13 25.03
N ALA A 339 -7.60 -8.53 24.56
CA ALA A 339 -8.70 -7.61 24.27
C ALA A 339 -9.44 -7.16 25.54
N GLU A 340 -9.22 -7.80 26.69
CA GLU A 340 -9.83 -7.42 27.95
C GLU A 340 -9.10 -6.18 28.53
N PRO A 341 -9.83 -5.12 28.93
CA PRO A 341 -9.21 -3.99 29.61
C PRO A 341 -8.47 -4.45 30.87
N THR A 342 -7.22 -3.98 31.03
CA THR A 342 -6.41 -4.32 32.21
C THR A 342 -7.05 -3.86 33.52
N LEU A 343 -7.75 -2.71 33.51
CA LEU A 343 -8.52 -2.23 34.66
C LEU A 343 -9.99 -2.65 34.50
N ALA A 344 -10.59 -3.11 35.59
CA ALA A 344 -12.02 -3.38 35.61
C ALA A 344 -12.83 -2.07 35.43
N PRO A 345 -14.06 -2.13 34.90
CA PRO A 345 -14.92 -0.95 34.76
C PRO A 345 -15.10 -0.21 36.10
N GLY A 346 -14.65 1.04 36.16
CA GLY A 346 -14.74 1.89 37.36
C GLY A 346 -13.65 1.65 38.40
N GLU A 347 -12.68 0.76 38.14
CA GLU A 347 -11.52 0.56 39.00
C GLU A 347 -10.60 1.78 38.97
N THR A 348 -10.20 2.24 40.16
CA THR A 348 -9.25 3.34 40.34
C THR A 348 -7.83 2.83 40.50
N VAL A 349 -6.84 3.67 40.19
CA VAL A 349 -5.42 3.37 40.45
C VAL A 349 -5.16 3.05 41.93
N ALA A 350 -5.91 3.66 42.85
CA ALA A 350 -5.80 3.37 44.28
C ALA A 350 -6.25 1.94 44.61
N GLN A 351 -7.31 1.44 43.96
CA GLN A 351 -7.77 0.06 44.10
C GLN A 351 -6.78 -0.92 43.47
N LEU A 352 -6.28 -0.65 42.26
CA LEU A 352 -5.26 -1.47 41.61
C LEU A 352 -4.01 -1.62 42.51
N ARG A 353 -3.53 -0.51 43.08
CA ARG A 353 -2.36 -0.53 43.98
C ARG A 353 -2.59 -1.27 45.29
N ALA A 354 -3.85 -1.43 45.71
CA ALA A 354 -4.21 -2.17 46.92
C ALA A 354 -4.44 -3.67 46.65
N ALA A 355 -4.62 -4.08 45.39
CA ALA A 355 -4.96 -5.45 45.00
C ALA A 355 -3.78 -6.45 45.11
N ASP A 356 -2.56 -5.96 45.30
CA ASP A 356 -1.33 -6.70 44.99
C ASP A 356 -0.67 -7.38 46.20
N ALA A 357 -1.45 -8.11 47.01
CA ALA A 357 -0.90 -8.83 48.17
C ALA A 357 -0.46 -10.28 47.86
N ASP A 358 -1.02 -10.92 46.82
CA ASP A 358 -0.90 -12.38 46.60
C ASP A 358 -0.45 -12.76 45.16
N PHE A 359 0.07 -11.83 44.35
CA PHE A 359 0.55 -12.18 42.99
C PHE A 359 1.90 -12.92 43.02
N ASP A 360 1.87 -14.22 42.70
CA ASP A 360 3.07 -15.05 42.57
C ASP A 360 3.71 -14.89 41.19
N ALA A 361 4.62 -13.92 41.07
CA ALA A 361 5.33 -13.63 39.83
C ALA A 361 6.20 -14.81 39.35
N ASP A 362 6.74 -15.64 40.25
CA ASP A 362 7.59 -16.77 39.89
C ASP A 362 6.75 -17.90 39.28
N ALA A 363 5.60 -18.22 39.88
CA ALA A 363 4.68 -19.21 39.33
C ALA A 363 4.12 -18.78 37.96
N VAL A 364 3.74 -17.51 37.80
CA VAL A 364 3.26 -16.98 36.52
C VAL A 364 4.38 -16.94 35.48
N GLY A 365 5.59 -16.51 35.86
CA GLY A 365 6.76 -16.44 34.98
C GLY A 365 7.22 -17.80 34.45
N ALA A 366 6.94 -18.90 35.17
CA ALA A 366 7.24 -20.26 34.74
C ALA A 366 6.25 -20.82 33.70
N ARG A 367 5.12 -20.14 33.44
CA ARG A 367 4.11 -20.59 32.47
C ARG A 367 4.58 -20.39 31.03
N GLY A 368 4.55 -21.45 30.22
CA GLY A 368 4.68 -21.36 28.77
C GLY A 368 3.37 -20.89 28.09
N TYR A 369 3.50 -20.09 27.03
CA TYR A 369 2.35 -19.60 26.24
C TYR A 369 2.00 -20.48 25.04
N GLY A 370 2.84 -21.47 24.68
CA GLY A 370 2.55 -22.37 23.55
C GLY A 370 2.65 -21.73 22.16
N PHE A 371 3.24 -20.54 22.02
CA PHE A 371 3.31 -19.83 20.73
C PHE A 371 3.99 -20.63 19.60
N VAL A 372 4.95 -21.50 19.93
CA VAL A 372 5.62 -22.36 18.93
C VAL A 372 4.64 -23.34 18.29
N GLU A 373 3.73 -23.93 19.08
CA GLU A 373 2.71 -24.85 18.58
C GLU A 373 1.70 -24.11 17.70
N LEU A 374 1.25 -22.92 18.16
CA LEU A 374 0.35 -22.06 17.39
C LEU A 374 0.95 -21.64 16.04
N GLU A 375 2.23 -21.23 16.02
CA GLU A 375 2.94 -20.85 14.80
C GLU A 375 3.11 -22.06 13.86
N GLN A 376 3.43 -23.23 14.40
CA GLN A 376 3.57 -24.45 13.61
C GLN A 376 2.24 -24.84 12.93
N LEU A 377 1.11 -24.69 13.63
CA LEU A 377 -0.21 -24.88 13.02
C LEU A 377 -0.45 -23.89 11.87
N ALA A 378 -0.09 -22.62 12.04
CA ALA A 378 -0.20 -21.61 10.98
C ALA A 378 0.63 -22.00 9.74
N VAL A 379 1.88 -22.46 9.93
CA VAL A 379 2.74 -22.95 8.86
C VAL A 379 2.13 -24.16 8.15
N GLU A 380 1.59 -25.13 8.89
CA GLU A 380 0.95 -26.31 8.30
C GLU A 380 -0.27 -25.94 7.44
N HIS A 381 -1.11 -25.02 7.92
CA HIS A 381 -2.24 -24.47 7.14
C HIS A 381 -1.75 -23.72 5.88
N ALA A 382 -0.75 -22.86 6.02
CA ALA A 382 -0.17 -22.12 4.89
C ALA A 382 0.38 -23.05 3.80
N LEU A 383 0.99 -24.18 4.20
CA LEU A 383 1.52 -25.19 3.28
C LEU A 383 0.47 -26.19 2.78
N GLY A 384 -0.77 -26.15 3.28
CA GLY A 384 -1.84 -27.09 2.92
C GLY A 384 -1.60 -28.50 3.46
N ALA A 385 -0.93 -28.62 4.60
CA ALA A 385 -0.71 -29.87 5.32
C ALA A 385 -1.85 -30.19 6.32
N ARG A 386 -2.85 -29.31 6.44
CA ARG A 386 -4.07 -29.46 7.24
C ARG A 386 -5.30 -28.98 6.50
#